data_AF-A0A829GSL7-F1
#
_entry.id   AF-A0A829GSL7-F1
#
_cell.length_a   1.000
_cell.length_b   1.000
_cell.length_c   1.000
_cell.angle_alpha   90.00
_cell.angle_beta   90.00
_cell.angle_gamma   90.00
#
_symmetry.space_group_name_H-M   'P 1'
#
loop_
_entity.id
_entity.type
_entity.pdbx_description
1 polymer ?
#
loop_
_entity_poly.entity_id
_entity_poly.type
_entity_poly.pdbx_seq_one_letter_code
_entity_poly.pdbx_strand_id
1 'polypeptide(L)'
;MELDKVQQLQYAVACFKEFSHAKSQLSLIWKTDHGFATFDSYQVGNRNSPILTRKPVFEAFSESVSDPSNSIDMFAVTRHLLYKEFNFSLVSNLFLLEDPSILLNQLLDTIDDSQLSGKKGTDSTKVWNVSFLESNVTLPFLDFSFLGDVEPASLVSKSSTDTE
;
A
#
# COMPACT_ATOMS: atom_id res chain seq x y z
N MET A 1 -12.36 -0.82 7.03
CA MET A 1 -12.13 -0.75 5.57
C MET A 1 -11.99 -2.15 5.02
N GLU A 2 -12.48 -2.37 3.80
CA GLU A 2 -12.27 -3.64 3.07
C GLU A 2 -10.81 -3.80 2.64
N LEU A 3 -10.34 -5.06 2.52
CA LEU A 3 -8.96 -5.38 2.16
C LEU A 3 -8.52 -4.72 0.84
N ASP A 4 -9.39 -4.70 -0.17
CA ASP A 4 -9.06 -4.07 -1.46
C ASP A 4 -8.70 -2.58 -1.30
N LYS A 5 -9.44 -1.85 -0.46
CA LYS A 5 -9.14 -0.44 -0.18
C LYS A 5 -7.86 -0.27 0.63
N VAL A 6 -7.59 -1.18 1.57
CA VAL A 6 -6.34 -1.20 2.32
C VAL A 6 -5.14 -1.40 1.38
N GLN A 7 -5.26 -2.35 0.44
CA GLN A 7 -4.26 -2.61 -0.60
C GLN A 7 -4.05 -1.42 -1.53
N GLN A 8 -5.13 -0.78 -1.98
CA GLN A 8 -5.06 0.44 -2.78
C GLN A 8 -4.35 1.57 -2.05
N LEU A 9 -4.68 1.82 -0.77
CA LEU A 9 -4.04 2.88 0.01
C LEU A 9 -2.55 2.62 0.23
N GLN A 10 -2.17 1.40 0.59
CA GLN A 10 -0.75 1.05 0.75
C GLN A 10 0.01 1.21 -0.56
N TYR A 11 -0.58 0.78 -1.67
CA TYR A 11 0.05 0.91 -2.98
C TYR A 11 0.10 2.36 -3.46
N ALA A 12 -0.89 3.18 -3.13
CA ALA A 12 -0.88 4.62 -3.38
C ALA A 12 0.28 5.30 -2.66
N VAL A 13 0.52 4.97 -1.39
CA VAL A 13 1.70 5.44 -0.63
C VAL A 13 3.00 5.00 -1.31
N ALA A 14 3.08 3.75 -1.76
CA ALA A 14 4.25 3.24 -2.48
C ALA A 14 4.50 3.98 -3.80
N CYS A 15 3.46 4.22 -4.60
CA CYS A 15 3.55 4.98 -5.85
C CYS A 15 3.95 6.44 -5.60
N PHE A 16 3.36 7.09 -4.60
CA PHE A 16 3.73 8.45 -4.24
C PHE A 16 5.22 8.55 -3.90
N LYS A 17 5.73 7.61 -3.08
CA LYS A 17 7.15 7.54 -2.74
C LYS A 17 8.03 7.37 -3.99
N GLU A 18 7.64 6.47 -4.89
CA GLU A 18 8.37 6.21 -6.12
C GLU A 18 8.43 7.47 -7.01
N PHE A 19 7.28 8.10 -7.26
CA PHE A 19 7.17 9.24 -8.17
C PHE A 19 7.76 10.54 -7.61
N SER A 20 7.70 10.74 -6.30
CA SER A 20 8.31 11.90 -5.65
C SER A 20 9.82 11.75 -5.46
N HIS A 21 10.37 10.54 -5.68
CA HIS A 21 11.76 10.20 -5.34
C HIS A 21 12.11 10.49 -3.87
N ALA A 22 11.12 10.40 -2.98
CA ALA A 22 11.30 10.63 -1.56
C ALA A 22 12.31 9.64 -0.97
N LYS A 23 13.35 10.17 -0.32
CA LYS A 23 14.29 9.35 0.46
C LYS A 23 13.69 8.84 1.78
N SER A 24 12.68 9.54 2.30
CA SER A 24 12.00 9.16 3.54
C SER A 24 11.27 7.82 3.40
N GLN A 25 11.24 7.07 4.49
CA GLN A 25 10.36 5.92 4.59
C GLN A 25 8.97 6.40 5.00
N LEU A 26 8.00 6.19 4.12
CA LEU A 26 6.58 6.33 4.44
C LEU A 26 6.04 5.00 4.92
N SER A 27 5.30 5.00 6.03
CA SER A 27 4.67 3.80 6.58
C SER A 27 3.30 4.13 7.16
N LEU A 28 2.32 3.29 6.86
CA LEU A 28 0.97 3.42 7.39
C LEU A 28 0.88 2.71 8.76
N ILE A 29 0.25 3.39 9.70
CA ILE A 29 -0.24 2.81 10.95
C ILE A 29 -1.74 2.64 10.79
N TRP A 30 -2.22 1.44 11.11
CA TRP A 30 -3.62 1.08 11.06
C TRP A 30 -4.19 1.00 12.47
N LYS A 31 -5.39 1.54 12.67
CA LYS A 31 -6.23 1.19 13.81
C LYS A 31 -6.98 -0.09 13.46
N THR A 32 -7.04 -1.01 14.42
CA THR A 32 -7.70 -2.30 14.36
C THR A 32 -8.49 -2.54 15.65
N ASP A 33 -9.30 -3.59 15.72
CA ASP A 33 -9.99 -3.97 16.96
C ASP A 33 -9.04 -4.32 18.10
N HIS A 34 -7.78 -4.65 17.77
CA HIS A 34 -6.73 -5.06 18.72
C HIS A 34 -5.73 -3.93 19.04
N GLY A 35 -6.03 -2.69 18.65
CA GLY A 35 -5.13 -1.54 18.80
C GLY A 35 -4.47 -1.13 17.48
N PHE A 36 -3.29 -0.55 17.55
CA PHE A 36 -2.55 -0.08 16.40
C PHE A 36 -1.64 -1.16 15.82
N ALA A 37 -1.64 -1.29 14.49
CA ALA A 37 -0.83 -2.27 13.79
C ALA A 37 -0.15 -1.71 12.55
N THR A 38 0.96 -2.32 12.16
CA THR A 38 1.55 -2.19 10.83
C THR A 38 1.55 -3.57 10.16
N PHE A 39 1.33 -3.62 8.86
CA PHE A 39 1.37 -4.87 8.09
C PHE A 39 1.53 -4.54 6.61
N ASP A 40 1.94 -5.53 5.81
CA ASP A 40 1.91 -5.48 4.35
C ASP A 40 0.63 -6.16 3.86
N SER A 41 -0.20 -5.46 3.10
CA SER A 41 -1.48 -5.99 2.59
C SER A 41 -1.34 -6.72 1.27
N TYR A 42 -0.19 -6.62 0.61
CA TYR A 42 0.16 -7.34 -0.60
C TYR A 42 1.66 -7.65 -0.59
N GLN A 43 2.06 -8.67 -1.33
CA GLN A 43 3.48 -8.97 -1.55
C GLN A 43 3.92 -8.41 -2.90
N VAL A 44 5.21 -8.09 -3.03
CA VAL A 44 5.81 -7.67 -4.30
C VAL A 44 6.62 -8.80 -4.91
N GLY A 45 6.53 -8.92 -6.23
CA GLY A 45 7.29 -9.88 -7.03
C GLY A 45 8.44 -9.20 -7.75
N ASN A 46 8.79 -9.73 -8.92
CA ASN A 46 9.83 -9.15 -9.76
C ASN A 46 9.54 -7.68 -10.11
N ARG A 47 10.59 -6.85 -10.09
CA ARG A 47 10.54 -5.39 -10.38
C ARG A 47 9.65 -4.58 -9.42
N ASN A 48 9.41 -5.07 -8.20
CA ASN A 48 8.56 -4.42 -7.20
C ASN A 48 7.08 -4.29 -7.60
N SER A 49 6.62 -5.07 -8.58
CA SER A 49 5.20 -5.12 -8.93
C SER A 49 4.40 -5.93 -7.90
N PRO A 50 3.19 -5.49 -7.51
CA PRO A 50 2.31 -6.27 -6.66
C PRO A 50 2.00 -7.65 -7.26
N ILE A 51 2.09 -8.71 -6.44
CA ILE A 51 1.70 -10.06 -6.82
C ILE A 51 0.17 -10.16 -6.73
N LEU A 52 -0.47 -10.47 -7.85
CA LEU A 52 -1.92 -10.65 -7.96
C LEU A 52 -2.33 -12.07 -7.55
N THR A 53 -1.56 -13.07 -7.99
CA THR A 53 -1.78 -14.48 -7.63
C THR A 53 -0.44 -15.17 -7.41
N ARG A 54 -0.38 -16.09 -6.45
CA ARG A 54 0.78 -16.96 -6.20
C ARG A 54 0.31 -18.38 -5.96
N LYS A 55 0.81 -19.32 -6.76
CA LYS A 55 0.44 -20.75 -6.67
C LYS A 55 1.67 -21.63 -6.66
N PRO A 56 1.70 -22.70 -5.85
CA PRO A 56 2.75 -23.69 -5.95
C PRO A 56 2.66 -24.42 -7.29
N VAL A 57 3.77 -24.52 -8.01
CA VAL A 57 3.89 -25.24 -9.27
C VAL A 57 5.20 -26.01 -9.26
N PHE A 58 5.13 -27.34 -9.20
CA PHE A 58 6.29 -28.21 -8.96
C PHE A 58 7.13 -27.71 -7.76
N GLU A 59 8.46 -27.72 -7.86
CA GLU A 59 9.43 -27.29 -6.84
C GLU A 59 9.56 -25.76 -6.70
N ALA A 60 8.59 -24.98 -7.21
CA ALA A 60 8.63 -23.53 -7.25
C ALA A 60 7.25 -22.89 -7.01
N PHE A 61 7.22 -21.56 -7.00
CA PHE A 61 5.99 -20.77 -7.05
C PHE A 61 5.84 -20.12 -8.42
N SER A 62 4.64 -20.18 -8.98
CA SER A 62 4.23 -19.38 -10.13
C SER A 62 3.48 -18.16 -9.64
N GLU A 63 3.84 -17.00 -10.17
CA GLU A 63 3.28 -15.70 -9.78
C GLU A 63 2.75 -14.97 -11.01
N SER A 64 1.57 -14.36 -10.87
CA SER A 64 1.15 -13.27 -11.74
C SER A 64 1.31 -11.95 -10.98
N VAL A 65 1.86 -10.94 -11.64
CA VAL A 65 2.08 -9.61 -11.05
C VAL A 65 1.28 -8.56 -11.81
N SER A 66 0.99 -7.44 -11.15
CA SER A 66 0.38 -6.28 -11.78
C SER A 66 1.30 -5.71 -12.85
N ASP A 67 0.69 -5.40 -14.01
CA ASP A 67 1.36 -4.70 -15.10
C ASP A 67 0.85 -3.26 -15.15
N PRO A 68 1.70 -2.27 -14.80
CA PRO A 68 1.27 -0.87 -14.77
C PRO A 68 0.85 -0.35 -16.15
N SER A 69 1.27 -1.00 -17.25
CA SER A 69 0.91 -0.61 -18.61
C SER A 69 -0.54 -0.96 -18.97
N ASN A 70 -1.14 -1.90 -18.24
CA ASN A 70 -2.42 -2.50 -18.56
C ASN A 70 -3.35 -2.32 -17.35
N SER A 71 -4.16 -1.25 -17.35
CA SER A 71 -5.13 -0.82 -16.30
C SER A 71 -6.27 -1.82 -16.01
N ILE A 72 -5.94 -3.09 -15.90
CA ILE A 72 -6.84 -4.23 -15.75
C ILE A 72 -7.09 -4.49 -14.27
N ASP A 73 -6.04 -4.46 -13.45
CA ASP A 73 -6.10 -4.67 -12.00
C ASP A 73 -6.11 -3.34 -11.23
N MET A 74 -6.47 -3.41 -9.95
CA MET A 74 -6.63 -2.20 -9.14
C MET A 74 -5.31 -1.48 -8.86
N PHE A 75 -4.18 -2.17 -8.84
CA PHE A 75 -2.88 -1.55 -8.62
C PHE A 75 -2.49 -0.71 -9.84
N ALA A 76 -2.61 -1.27 -11.05
CA ALA A 76 -2.35 -0.52 -12.29
C ALA A 76 -3.24 0.74 -12.41
N VAL A 77 -4.52 0.64 -12.06
CA VAL A 77 -5.43 1.80 -12.02
C VAL A 77 -5.02 2.81 -10.96
N THR A 78 -4.73 2.36 -9.73
CA THR A 78 -4.29 3.23 -8.62
C THR A 78 -3.04 4.02 -9.02
N ARG A 79 -2.07 3.37 -9.67
CA ARG A 79 -0.85 4.02 -10.15
C ARG A 79 -1.14 5.16 -11.13
N HIS A 80 -2.03 4.92 -12.11
CA HIS A 80 -2.39 5.93 -13.10
C HIS A 80 -3.14 7.11 -12.49
N LEU A 81 -4.06 6.84 -11.55
CA LEU A 81 -4.78 7.89 -10.81
C LEU A 81 -3.80 8.78 -10.03
N LEU A 82 -2.90 8.16 -9.27
CA LEU A 82 -1.85 8.87 -8.51
C LEU A 82 -0.97 9.72 -9.43
N TYR A 83 -0.53 9.16 -10.56
CA TYR A 83 0.33 9.90 -11.48
C TYR A 83 -0.38 11.15 -12.04
N LYS A 84 -1.67 11.02 -12.36
CA LYS A 84 -2.49 12.11 -12.89
C LYS A 84 -2.80 13.17 -11.83
N GLU A 85 -3.25 12.75 -10.64
CA GLU A 85 -3.75 13.66 -9.61
C GLU A 85 -2.63 14.55 -9.05
N PHE A 86 -1.49 13.95 -8.75
CA PHE A 86 -0.35 14.67 -8.20
C PHE A 86 0.47 15.37 -9.30
N ASN A 87 0.23 15.11 -10.58
CA ASN A 87 0.92 15.76 -11.69
C ASN A 87 2.45 15.82 -11.55
N PHE A 88 3.07 14.66 -11.33
CA PHE A 88 4.53 14.51 -11.15
C PHE A 88 5.38 14.96 -12.37
N SER A 89 4.76 15.43 -13.45
CA SER A 89 5.43 15.91 -14.66
C SER A 89 5.96 17.34 -14.57
N LEU A 90 5.44 18.16 -13.63
CA LEU A 90 5.66 19.61 -13.63
C LEU A 90 6.01 20.21 -12.27
N VAL A 91 5.54 19.63 -11.16
CA VAL A 91 5.74 20.16 -9.80
C VAL A 91 6.18 19.05 -8.87
N SER A 92 7.18 19.32 -8.04
CA SER A 92 7.57 18.41 -6.97
C SER A 92 6.53 18.43 -5.86
N ASN A 93 5.84 17.32 -5.65
CA ASN A 93 4.92 17.15 -4.50
C ASN A 93 5.64 16.80 -3.20
N LEU A 94 6.97 16.95 -3.16
CA LEU A 94 7.77 16.65 -1.97
C LEU A 94 7.34 17.47 -0.74
N PHE A 95 6.76 18.67 -0.93
CA PHE A 95 6.25 19.47 0.18
C PHE A 95 5.14 18.75 0.98
N LEU A 96 4.40 17.82 0.36
CA LEU A 96 3.38 17.02 1.07
C LEU A 96 4.00 16.04 2.08
N LEU A 97 5.30 15.75 1.99
CA LEU A 97 5.99 14.97 3.01
C LEU A 97 6.16 15.74 4.33
N GLU A 98 6.10 17.07 4.28
CA GLU A 98 6.16 17.94 5.46
C GLU A 98 4.84 17.93 6.23
N ASP A 99 3.73 17.57 5.57
CA ASP A 99 2.42 17.36 6.21
C ASP A 99 1.82 15.99 5.82
N PRO A 100 2.23 14.91 6.51
CA PRO A 100 1.72 13.56 6.24
C PRO A 100 0.21 13.42 6.42
N SER A 101 -0.45 14.32 7.16
CA SER A 101 -1.90 14.29 7.35
C SER A 101 -2.64 14.74 6.07
N ILE A 102 -2.17 15.81 5.45
CA ILE A 102 -2.69 16.27 4.15
C ILE A 102 -2.42 15.22 3.08
N LEU A 103 -1.20 14.67 3.05
CA LEU A 103 -0.85 13.61 2.11
C LEU A 103 -1.77 12.39 2.25
N LEU A 104 -2.00 11.90 3.48
CA LEU A 104 -2.89 10.76 3.72
C LEU A 104 -4.31 11.03 3.22
N ASN A 105 -4.86 12.21 3.49
CA ASN A 105 -6.21 12.57 3.02
C ASN A 105 -6.29 12.62 1.50
N GLN A 106 -5.31 13.23 0.82
CA GLN A 106 -5.29 13.27 -0.64
C GLN A 106 -5.17 11.88 -1.27
N LEU A 107 -4.38 10.99 -0.66
CA LEU A 107 -4.27 9.60 -1.11
C LEU A 107 -5.60 8.85 -0.94
N LEU A 108 -6.30 9.06 0.17
CA LEU A 108 -7.63 8.50 0.41
C LEU A 108 -8.65 9.00 -0.63
N ASP A 109 -8.68 10.30 -0.89
CA ASP A 109 -9.56 10.90 -1.90
C ASP A 109 -9.28 10.33 -3.29
N THR A 110 -8.01 10.07 -3.61
CA THR A 110 -7.62 9.52 -4.92
C THR A 110 -8.08 8.06 -5.11
N ILE A 111 -8.04 7.24 -4.05
CA ILE A 111 -8.43 5.82 -4.14
C ILE A 111 -9.95 5.59 -4.00
N ASP A 112 -10.71 6.62 -3.63
CA ASP A 112 -12.17 6.58 -3.64
C ASP A 112 -12.77 6.82 -5.06
N ASP A 113 -11.94 6.89 -6.10
CA ASP A 113 -12.37 7.05 -7.50
C ASP A 113 -13.16 5.83 -8.02
N SER A 114 -14.27 6.12 -8.70
CA SER A 114 -15.15 5.14 -9.35
C SER A 114 -14.44 4.17 -10.34
N GLN A 115 -13.29 4.56 -10.91
CA GLN A 115 -12.51 3.73 -11.85
C GLN A 115 -11.91 2.48 -11.20
N LEU A 116 -11.82 2.44 -9.87
CA LEU A 116 -11.39 1.26 -9.11
C LEU A 116 -12.53 0.27 -8.89
N SER A 117 -13.78 0.64 -9.17
CA SER A 117 -14.93 -0.23 -8.98
C SER A 117 -14.85 -1.49 -9.87
N GLY A 118 -14.98 -2.66 -9.26
CA GLY A 118 -14.93 -3.96 -9.94
C GLY A 118 -13.53 -4.40 -10.39
N LYS A 119 -12.49 -3.60 -10.14
CA LYS A 119 -11.09 -3.99 -10.36
C LYS A 119 -10.66 -4.93 -9.25
N LYS A 120 -10.09 -6.07 -9.62
CA LYS A 120 -9.65 -7.07 -8.64
C LYS A 120 -8.29 -6.71 -8.07
N GLY A 121 -8.15 -6.93 -6.76
CA GLY A 121 -6.88 -6.95 -6.05
C GLY A 121 -6.18 -8.31 -6.12
N THR A 122 -5.50 -8.65 -5.03
CA THR A 122 -4.84 -9.96 -4.90
C THR A 122 -5.86 -11.08 -4.67
N ASP A 123 -5.53 -12.32 -5.02
CA ASP A 123 -6.36 -13.50 -4.67
C ASP A 123 -6.20 -13.96 -3.21
N SER A 124 -5.33 -13.31 -2.44
CA SER A 124 -5.07 -13.60 -1.03
C SER A 124 -5.91 -12.72 -0.10
N THR A 125 -6.47 -13.32 0.94
CA THR A 125 -7.08 -12.61 2.09
C THR A 125 -6.09 -12.36 3.22
N LYS A 126 -4.83 -12.78 3.05
CA LYS A 126 -3.78 -12.65 4.07
C LYS A 126 -3.11 -11.30 3.98
N VAL A 127 -2.67 -10.82 5.13
CA VAL A 127 -1.68 -9.75 5.29
C VAL A 127 -0.40 -10.33 5.88
N TRP A 128 0.73 -9.67 5.67
CA TRP A 128 2.06 -10.14 6.03
C TRP A 128 2.76 -9.17 6.98
N ASN A 129 3.79 -9.66 7.66
CA ASN A 129 4.66 -8.85 8.54
C ASN A 129 3.85 -8.02 9.55
N VAL A 130 2.84 -8.64 10.15
CA VAL A 130 1.91 -7.97 11.06
C VAL A 130 2.64 -7.69 12.36
N SER A 131 2.60 -6.43 12.82
CA SER A 131 3.20 -5.99 14.07
C SER A 131 2.19 -5.14 14.83
N PHE A 132 1.76 -5.60 16.01
CA PHE A 132 0.91 -4.84 16.93
C PHE A 132 1.76 -3.97 17.85
N LEU A 133 1.51 -2.66 17.85
CA LEU A 133 2.39 -1.67 18.48
C LEU A 133 2.34 -1.69 20.01
N GLU A 134 1.19 -2.02 20.59
CA GLU A 134 0.99 -2.01 22.04
C GLU A 134 1.50 -3.30 22.71
N SER A 135 1.38 -4.43 22.02
CA SER A 135 1.69 -5.75 22.56
C SER A 135 3.07 -6.28 22.14
N ASN A 136 3.76 -5.62 21.21
CA ASN A 136 4.99 -6.08 20.57
C ASN A 136 4.87 -7.48 19.93
N VAL A 137 3.66 -7.92 19.60
CA VAL A 137 3.42 -9.20 18.93
C VAL A 137 3.66 -9.02 17.44
N THR A 138 4.51 -9.87 16.88
CA THR A 138 4.76 -9.94 15.44
C THR A 138 4.34 -11.29 14.87
N LEU A 139 3.66 -11.27 13.73
CA LEU A 139 3.20 -12.46 13.02
C LEU A 139 3.68 -12.41 11.58
N PRO A 140 4.17 -13.53 11.02
CA PRO A 140 4.62 -13.56 9.62
C PRO A 140 3.47 -13.33 8.64
N PHE A 141 2.27 -13.78 9.00
CA PHE A 141 1.04 -13.51 8.27
C PHE A 141 -0.18 -13.60 9.20
N LEU A 142 -1.28 -12.98 8.80
CA LEU A 142 -2.58 -13.08 9.46
C LEU A 142 -3.69 -13.04 8.40
N ASP A 143 -4.82 -13.70 8.64
CA ASP A 143 -6.01 -13.44 7.83
C ASP A 143 -6.55 -12.05 8.15
N PHE A 144 -6.82 -11.23 7.12
CA PHE A 144 -7.29 -9.86 7.31
C PHE A 144 -8.56 -9.78 8.18
N SER A 145 -9.43 -10.79 8.09
CA SER A 145 -10.66 -10.85 8.89
C SER A 145 -10.43 -10.84 10.41
N PHE A 146 -9.26 -11.27 10.89
CA PHE A 146 -8.94 -11.23 12.32
C PHE A 146 -8.58 -9.84 12.84
N LEU A 147 -8.32 -8.87 11.96
CA LEU A 147 -8.02 -7.50 12.36
C LEU A 147 -9.28 -6.70 12.74
N GLY A 148 -10.47 -7.20 12.39
CA GLY A 148 -11.73 -6.50 12.64
C GLY A 148 -11.85 -5.21 11.80
N ASP A 149 -12.30 -4.12 12.42
CA ASP A 149 -12.44 -2.84 11.73
C ASP A 149 -11.07 -2.19 11.51
N VAL A 150 -10.62 -2.15 10.25
CA VAL A 150 -9.33 -1.55 9.87
C VAL A 150 -9.51 -0.13 9.32
N GLU A 151 -8.81 0.84 9.90
CA GLU A 151 -8.82 2.25 9.47
C GLU A 151 -7.39 2.82 9.47
N PRO A 152 -7.02 3.70 8.53
CA PRO A 152 -5.71 4.37 8.58
C PRO A 152 -5.69 5.33 9.77
N ALA A 153 -4.77 5.09 10.70
CA ALA A 153 -4.60 5.94 11.88
C ALA A 153 -3.58 7.04 11.65
N SER A 154 -2.50 6.74 10.92
CA SER A 154 -1.42 7.70 10.68
C SER A 154 -0.58 7.30 9.47
N LEU A 155 0.01 8.31 8.82
CA LEU A 155 1.10 8.14 7.86
C LEU A 155 2.36 8.68 8.51
N VAL A 156 3.30 7.79 8.81
CA VAL A 156 4.57 8.16 9.44
C VAL A 156 5.62 8.35 8.35
N SER A 157 6.26 9.52 8.36
CA SER A 157 7.47 9.79 7.60
C SER A 157 8.66 9.64 8.54
N LYS A 158 9.47 8.60 8.34
CA LYS A 158 10.78 8.50 9.00
C LYS A 158 11.81 9.11 8.06
N SER A 159 12.53 10.12 8.55
CA SER A 159 13.77 10.53 7.90
C SER A 159 14.70 9.32 7.87
N SER A 160 15.24 9.00 6.69
CA SER A 160 16.38 8.09 6.62
C SER A 160 17.48 8.76 7.43
N THR A 161 17.81 8.23 8.61
CA THR A 161 19.11 8.50 9.22
C THR A 161 20.13 7.82 8.31
N ASP A 162 20.53 8.52 7.25
CA ASP A 162 21.80 8.28 6.60
C ASP A 162 22.84 8.63 7.69
N THR A 163 23.32 7.60 8.39
CA THR A 163 24.60 7.67 9.09
C THR A 163 25.66 7.93 8.02
N GLU A 164 26.08 9.19 7.88
CA GLU A 164 27.43 9.54 7.42
C GLU A 164 28.45 9.28 8.53
#